data_AF-A0A5K0V1R6-F1
#
_entry.id   AF-A0A5K0V1R6-F1
#
_cell.length_a   1.000
_cell.length_b   1.000
_cell.length_c   1.000
_cell.angle_alpha   90.00
_cell.angle_beta   90.00
_cell.angle_gamma   90.00
#
_symmetry.space_group_name_H-M   'P 1'
#
loop_
_entity.id
_entity.type
_entity.pdbx_description
1 polymer ?
#
loop_
_entity_poly.entity_id
_entity_poly.type
_entity_poly.pdbx_seq_one_letter_code
_entity_poly.pdbx_strand_id
1 'polypeptide(L)'
;YLYADLYASALWASIENPSGSGKFNNTMIPFNCAADSPISCTYTSGNPLPTVGIIYSFGEDNSKDIYLLTNNGVYRVVPPSRCNYTCSKEVVTPSSGNSAPSPSSSSAKGQFGFVKKAIILICVFLLAVLIS
;
A
#
# COMPACT_ATOMS: atom_id res chain seq x y z
N TYR A 1 11.86 9.09 9.36
CA TYR A 1 11.34 9.36 8.00
C TYR A 1 11.46 8.11 7.16
N LEU A 2 10.48 7.85 6.29
CA LEU A 2 10.47 6.75 5.34
C LEU A 2 10.25 7.32 3.94
N TYR A 3 11.01 6.85 2.95
CA TYR A 3 10.83 7.24 1.56
C TYR A 3 11.30 6.12 0.63
N ALA A 4 10.87 6.18 -0.62
CA ALA A 4 11.16 5.19 -1.64
C ALA A 4 11.32 5.87 -2.99
N ASP A 5 11.91 5.18 -3.96
CA ASP A 5 11.71 5.56 -5.36
C ASP A 5 10.27 5.27 -5.82
N LEU A 6 9.90 5.84 -6.97
CA LEU A 6 8.55 5.76 -7.53
C LEU A 6 8.08 4.31 -7.76
N TYR A 7 8.99 3.39 -8.08
CA TYR A 7 8.71 2.00 -8.44
C TYR A 7 8.94 1.03 -7.27
N ALA A 8 9.22 1.56 -6.07
CA ALA A 8 9.57 0.79 -4.89
C ALA A 8 10.76 -0.16 -5.11
N SER A 9 11.68 0.15 -6.03
CA SER A 9 12.89 -0.66 -6.22
C SER A 9 13.89 -0.52 -5.07
N ALA A 10 13.76 0.55 -4.30
CA ALA A 10 14.53 0.86 -3.11
C ALA A 10 13.68 1.67 -2.13
N LEU A 11 13.69 1.23 -0.87
CA LEU A 11 13.09 1.91 0.27
C LEU A 11 14.22 2.31 1.23
N TRP A 12 14.08 3.48 1.85
CA TRP A 12 15.02 3.98 2.85
C TRP A 12 14.29 4.46 4.08
N ALA A 13 14.88 4.17 5.24
CA ALA A 13 14.53 4.80 6.51
C ALA A 13 15.64 5.74 6.92
N SER A 14 15.24 6.89 7.44
CA SER A 14 16.15 7.90 7.93
C SER A 14 15.78 8.35 9.32
N ILE A 15 16.80 8.38 10.17
CA ILE A 15 16.71 8.85 11.53
C ILE A 15 17.52 10.14 11.61
N GLU A 16 16.88 11.20 12.11
CA GLU A 16 17.56 12.45 12.40
C GLU A 16 18.39 12.28 13.68
N ASN A 17 19.67 12.64 13.63
CA ASN A 17 20.52 12.57 14.81
C ASN A 17 21.60 13.67 14.82
N PRO A 18 21.62 14.57 15.83
CA PRO A 18 20.62 14.73 16.90
C PRO A 18 19.28 15.28 16.37
N SER A 19 18.21 15.12 17.14
CA SER A 19 16.87 15.59 16.78
C SER A 19 16.88 17.11 16.51
N GLY A 20 16.26 17.55 15.41
CA GLY A 20 16.21 18.96 15.01
C GLY A 20 17.50 19.54 14.41
N SER A 21 18.49 18.71 14.08
CA SER A 21 19.76 19.14 13.47
C SER A 21 19.73 19.29 11.95
N GLY A 22 18.70 18.77 11.29
CA GLY A 22 18.63 18.60 9.84
C GLY A 22 19.57 17.51 9.29
N LYS A 23 20.28 16.76 10.14
CA LYS A 23 21.19 15.69 9.73
C LYS A 23 20.52 14.33 9.83
N PHE A 24 20.36 13.69 8.67
CA PHE A 24 19.68 12.41 8.54
C PHE A 24 20.66 11.31 8.19
N ASN A 25 20.63 10.24 8.97
CA ASN A 25 21.32 9.00 8.65
C ASN A 25 20.37 8.09 7.89
N ASN A 26 20.66 7.89 6.60
CA ASN A 26 19.82 7.13 5.68
C ASN A 26 20.28 5.68 5.61
N THR A 27 19.35 4.74 5.73
CA THR A 27 19.62 3.30 5.61
C THR A 27 18.64 2.70 4.61
N MET A 28 19.16 1.97 3.62
CA MET A 28 18.31 1.21 2.70
C MET A 28 17.68 0.03 3.44
N ILE A 29 16.39 -0.20 3.24
CA ILE A 29 15.62 -1.24 3.91
C ILE A 29 15.33 -2.38 2.92
N PRO A 30 15.80 -3.61 3.20
CA PRO A 30 15.31 -4.78 2.49
C PRO A 30 13.87 -5.07 2.93
N PHE A 31 13.01 -5.45 1.99
CA PHE A 31 11.61 -5.76 2.30
C PHE A 31 11.13 -7.01 1.56
N ASN A 32 10.10 -7.63 2.11
CA ASN A 32 9.41 -8.78 1.53
C ASN A 32 7.94 -8.73 1.97
N CYS A 33 7.05 -9.49 1.33
CA CYS A 33 5.67 -9.61 1.76
C CYS A 33 5.52 -10.66 2.87
N ALA A 34 4.51 -10.47 3.72
CA ALA A 34 4.13 -11.49 4.69
C ALA A 34 3.50 -12.71 3.99
N ALA A 35 3.72 -13.90 4.53
CA ALA A 35 3.22 -15.16 3.95
C ALA A 35 1.67 -15.24 3.91
N ASP A 36 1.00 -14.54 4.83
CA ASP A 36 -0.46 -14.45 4.94
C ASP A 36 -1.02 -13.16 4.31
N SER A 37 -0.23 -12.47 3.47
CA SER A 37 -0.72 -11.32 2.72
C SER A 37 -1.82 -11.73 1.73
N PRO A 38 -2.97 -11.04 1.69
CA PRO A 38 -4.02 -11.32 0.71
C PRO A 38 -3.61 -10.91 -0.72
N ILE A 39 -2.62 -10.01 -0.85
CA ILE A 39 -2.01 -9.65 -2.13
C ILE A 39 -0.71 -10.45 -2.25
N SER A 40 -0.63 -11.31 -3.27
CA SER A 40 0.54 -12.15 -3.53
C SER A 40 1.78 -11.30 -3.83
N CYS A 41 2.90 -11.70 -3.25
CA CYS A 41 4.19 -11.11 -3.55
C CYS A 41 4.64 -11.53 -4.95
N THR A 42 4.85 -10.58 -5.86
CA THR A 42 5.37 -10.85 -7.20
C THR A 42 6.78 -10.29 -7.34
N TYR A 43 7.58 -10.94 -8.18
CA TYR A 43 8.96 -10.55 -8.44
C TYR A 43 9.14 -10.32 -9.93
N THR A 44 9.85 -9.25 -10.27
CA THR A 44 10.25 -8.99 -11.65
C THR A 44 11.61 -9.65 -11.90
N SER A 45 11.78 -10.25 -13.08
CA SER A 45 13.04 -10.92 -13.45
C SER A 45 14.25 -9.98 -13.25
N GLY A 46 15.27 -10.47 -12.54
CA GLY A 46 16.48 -9.70 -12.24
C GLY A 46 16.40 -8.77 -11.04
N ASN A 47 15.26 -8.65 -10.36
CA ASN A 47 15.14 -7.85 -9.14
C ASN A 47 15.03 -8.76 -7.89
N PRO A 48 15.92 -8.59 -6.88
CA PRO A 48 15.85 -9.36 -5.64
C PRO A 48 14.70 -8.94 -4.71
N LEU A 49 14.10 -7.76 -4.93
CA LEU A 49 13.00 -7.23 -4.13
C LEU A 49 11.66 -7.44 -4.84
N PRO A 50 10.58 -7.67 -4.08
CA PRO A 50 9.26 -7.83 -4.68
C PRO A 50 8.73 -6.52 -5.24
N THR A 51 7.93 -6.64 -6.29
CA THR A 51 7.26 -5.50 -6.92
C THR A 51 5.96 -5.20 -6.20
N VAL A 52 5.94 -4.11 -5.43
CA VAL A 52 4.69 -3.59 -4.83
C VAL A 52 3.94 -2.64 -5.79
N GLY A 53 4.58 -2.21 -6.88
CA GLY A 53 4.01 -1.33 -7.90
C GLY A 53 4.50 0.12 -7.77
N ILE A 54 3.82 1.03 -8.45
CA ILE A 54 4.07 2.47 -8.36
C ILE A 54 3.51 2.98 -7.04
N ILE A 55 4.35 3.61 -6.22
CA ILE A 55 3.94 4.22 -4.95
C ILE A 55 3.31 5.58 -5.24
N TYR A 56 2.07 5.78 -4.79
CA TYR A 56 1.38 7.07 -4.85
C TYR A 56 1.54 7.87 -3.56
N SER A 57 1.47 7.21 -2.41
CA SER A 57 1.61 7.88 -1.12
C SER A 57 1.96 6.91 0.01
N PHE A 58 2.46 7.52 1.10
CA PHE A 58 2.59 6.88 2.40
C PHE A 58 1.52 7.44 3.34
N GLY A 59 0.96 6.60 4.19
CA GLY A 59 0.00 6.99 5.22
C GLY A 59 0.35 6.36 6.55
N GLU A 60 0.02 7.05 7.63
CA GLU A 60 0.07 6.51 8.99
C GLU A 60 -1.35 6.52 9.53
N ASP A 61 -1.80 5.40 10.10
CA ASP A 61 -3.11 5.33 10.75
C ASP A 61 -3.07 5.74 12.23
N ASN A 62 -4.22 5.71 12.91
CA ASN A 62 -4.32 6.07 14.33
C ASN A 62 -3.56 5.10 15.27
N SER A 63 -3.29 3.87 14.81
CA SER A 63 -2.53 2.86 15.53
C SER A 63 -1.02 2.98 15.29
N LYS A 64 -0.58 3.98 14.53
CA LYS A 64 0.81 4.16 14.10
C LYS A 64 1.32 3.08 13.15
N ASP A 65 0.41 2.36 12.49
CA ASP A 65 0.76 1.47 11.40
C ASP A 65 1.00 2.29 10.13
N ILE A 66 2.08 1.97 9.42
CA ILE A 66 2.44 2.63 8.15
C ILE A 66 1.85 1.86 6.99
N TYR A 67 1.26 2.57 6.04
CA TYR A 67 0.68 2.02 4.82
C TYR A 67 1.26 2.66 3.57
N LEU A 68 1.38 1.86 2.52
CA LEU A 68 1.79 2.29 1.18
C LEU A 68 0.59 2.12 0.25
N LEU A 69 0.14 3.22 -0.33
CA LEU A 69 -0.83 3.19 -1.42
C LEU A 69 -0.10 3.05 -2.75
N THR A 70 -0.44 2.02 -3.50
CA THR A 70 0.16 1.74 -4.81
C THR A 70 -0.92 1.50 -5.87
N ASN A 71 -0.52 1.42 -7.14
CA ASN A 71 -1.43 1.01 -8.21
C ASN A 71 -1.93 -0.44 -8.08
N ASN A 72 -1.25 -1.29 -7.30
CA ASN A 72 -1.59 -2.70 -7.11
C ASN A 72 -2.44 -2.94 -5.84
N GLY A 73 -2.54 -1.94 -4.95
CA GLY A 73 -3.29 -2.05 -3.70
C GLY A 73 -2.68 -1.25 -2.56
N VAL A 74 -3.18 -1.51 -1.35
CA VAL A 74 -2.68 -0.91 -0.10
C VAL A 74 -1.91 -1.96 0.68
N TYR A 75 -0.64 -1.69 0.96
CA TYR A 75 0.22 -2.55 1.76
C TYR A 75 0.41 -1.95 3.15
N ARG A 76 0.33 -2.78 4.18
CA ARG A 76 0.73 -2.39 5.54
C ARG A 76 2.17 -2.83 5.80
N VAL A 77 2.99 -1.94 6.36
CA VAL A 77 4.31 -2.30 6.89
C VAL A 77 4.10 -3.13 8.16
N VAL A 78 4.65 -4.34 8.18
CA VAL A 78 4.51 -5.28 9.29
C VAL A 78 5.87 -5.56 9.93
N PRO A 79 5.90 -6.16 11.14
CA PRO A 79 7.16 -6.53 11.78
C PRO A 79 8.02 -7.46 10.91
N PRO A 80 9.37 -7.32 10.94
CA PRO A 80 10.29 -8.08 10.09
C PRO A 80 10.08 -9.60 10.10
N SER A 81 9.77 -10.18 11.27
CA SER A 81 9.51 -11.62 11.42
C SER A 81 8.43 -12.15 10.48
N ARG A 82 7.37 -11.37 10.23
CA ARG A 82 6.28 -11.76 9.32
C ARG A 82 6.72 -11.86 7.86
N CYS A 83 7.79 -11.16 7.51
CA CYS A 83 8.39 -11.13 6.18
C CYS A 83 9.65 -11.99 6.09
N ASN A 84 9.86 -12.90 7.04
CA ASN A 84 11.02 -13.81 7.12
C ASN A 84 12.37 -13.10 7.30
N TYR A 85 12.37 -11.95 7.98
CA TYR A 85 13.60 -11.26 8.41
C TYR A 85 13.80 -11.41 9.91
N THR A 86 15.06 -11.55 10.33
CA THR A 86 15.44 -11.59 11.75
C THR A 86 15.79 -10.19 12.25
N CYS A 87 15.17 -9.76 13.35
CA CYS A 87 15.49 -8.52 14.03
C CYS A 87 15.74 -8.78 15.51
N SER A 88 16.94 -8.45 16.02
CA SER A 88 17.31 -8.68 17.42
C SER A 88 16.53 -7.80 18.41
N LYS A 89 15.94 -6.70 17.94
CA LYS A 89 15.11 -5.79 18.76
C LYS A 89 13.62 -6.14 18.73
N GLU A 90 13.22 -7.08 17.88
CA GLU A 90 11.82 -7.50 17.78
C GLU A 90 11.54 -8.58 18.83
N VAL A 91 10.51 -8.37 19.64
CA VAL A 91 10.01 -9.38 20.58
C VAL A 91 8.91 -10.15 19.87
N VAL A 92 9.24 -11.34 19.37
CA VAL A 92 8.28 -12.22 18.70
C VAL A 92 7.56 -13.05 19.76
N THR A 93 6.32 -12.69 20.07
CA THR A 93 5.41 -13.61 20.75
C THR A 93 4.89 -14.60 19.72
N PRO A 94 5.03 -15.93 19.91
CA PRO A 94 4.48 -16.90 18.96
C PRO A 94 2.97 -16.68 18.84
N SER A 95 2.55 -16.23 17.65
CA SER A 95 1.14 -16.00 17.35
C SER A 95 0.46 -17.36 17.21
N SER A 96 -0.46 -17.67 18.14
CA SER A 96 -1.39 -18.77 18.02
C SER A 96 -2.27 -18.53 16.78
N GLY A 97 -2.01 -19.30 15.72
CA GLY A 97 -2.90 -19.61 14.59
C GLY A 97 -3.95 -18.59 14.13
N ASN A 98 -3.83 -18.17 12.88
CA ASN A 98 -4.92 -17.69 12.02
C ASN A 98 -5.82 -16.59 12.61
N SER A 99 -5.32 -15.35 12.66
CA SER A 99 -6.21 -14.20 12.59
C SER A 99 -6.79 -14.12 11.19
N ALA A 100 -8.05 -14.56 11.03
CA ALA A 100 -8.81 -14.39 9.80
C ALA A 100 -8.77 -12.90 9.37
N PRO A 101 -8.74 -12.61 8.06
CA PRO A 101 -8.81 -11.22 7.59
C PRO A 101 -10.07 -10.57 8.17
N SER A 102 -9.91 -9.40 8.78
CA SER A 102 -11.03 -8.59 9.24
C SER A 102 -12.04 -8.45 8.10
N PRO A 103 -13.34 -8.68 8.34
CA PRO A 103 -14.35 -8.45 7.32
C PRO A 103 -14.28 -6.97 6.92
N SER A 104 -13.85 -6.70 5.70
CA SER A 104 -14.03 -5.41 5.07
C SER A 104 -15.52 -5.09 5.13
N SER A 105 -15.91 -4.12 5.94
CA SER A 105 -17.28 -3.62 6.01
C SER A 105 -17.67 -3.09 4.63
N SER A 106 -18.38 -3.91 3.87
CA SER A 106 -18.94 -3.58 2.57
C SER A 106 -20.10 -2.60 2.72
N SER A 107 -20.07 -1.46 2.02
CA SER A 107 -21.26 -0.70 1.62
C SER A 107 -20.93 0.34 0.54
N ALA A 108 -20.80 -0.11 -0.71
CA ALA A 108 -20.97 0.76 -1.89
C ALA A 108 -21.72 0.00 -3.00
N LYS A 109 -22.76 -0.76 -2.64
CA LYS A 109 -23.77 -1.21 -3.61
C LYS A 109 -24.83 -0.11 -3.71
N GLY A 110 -24.60 0.90 -4.55
CA GLY A 110 -25.59 1.99 -4.67
C GLY A 110 -25.44 3.01 -5.79
N GLN A 111 -24.31 3.11 -6.51
CA GLN A 111 -24.12 4.21 -7.46
C GLN A 111 -24.10 3.84 -8.95
N PHE A 112 -24.00 2.55 -9.31
CA PHE A 112 -23.93 2.17 -10.73
C PHE A 112 -25.22 2.40 -11.53
N GLY A 113 -26.38 2.42 -10.87
CA GLY A 113 -27.67 2.66 -11.55
C GLY A 113 -27.89 4.13 -11.92
N PHE A 114 -27.47 5.06 -11.05
CA PHE A 114 -27.62 6.49 -11.28
C PHE A 114 -26.66 7.00 -12.35
N VAL A 115 -25.40 6.55 -12.31
CA VAL A 115 -24.38 6.91 -13.31
C VAL A 115 -24.76 6.43 -14.71
N LYS A 116 -25.27 5.20 -14.85
CA LYS A 116 -25.76 4.68 -16.15
C LYS A 116 -26.91 5.50 -16.72
N LYS A 117 -27.91 5.87 -15.88
CA LYS A 117 -29.04 6.69 -16.33
C LYS A 117 -28.62 8.11 -16.72
N ALA A 118 -27.71 8.72 -15.96
CA ALA A 118 -27.17 10.04 -16.28
C ALA A 118 -26.40 10.04 -17.61
N ILE A 119 -25.57 9.03 -17.86
CA ILE A 119 -24.84 8.89 -19.13
C ILE A 119 -25.80 8.77 -20.32
N ILE A 120 -26.84 7.94 -20.21
CA ILE A 120 -27.83 7.79 -21.30
C ILE A 120 -28.52 9.12 -21.60
N LEU A 121 -28.92 9.87 -20.56
CA LEU A 121 -29.61 11.15 -20.71
C LEU A 121 -28.73 12.22 -21.37
N ILE A 122 -27.45 12.26 -21.00
CA ILE A 122 -26.45 13.15 -21.61
C ILE A 122 -26.21 12.78 -23.09
N CYS A 123 -26.08 11.49 -23.41
CA CYS A 123 -25.90 11.04 -24.79
C CYS A 123 -27.10 11.39 -25.69
N VAL A 124 -28.33 11.21 -25.19
CA VAL A 124 -29.55 11.58 -25.94
C VAL A 124 -29.63 13.09 -26.15
N PHE A 125 -29.29 13.89 -25.15
CA PHE A 125 -29.29 15.35 -25.27
C PHE A 125 -28.25 15.84 -26.29
N LEU A 126 -27.02 15.29 -26.25
CA LEU A 126 -25.98 15.64 -27.22
C LEU A 126 -26.36 15.24 -28.65
N LEU A 127 -26.97 14.07 -28.85
CA LEU A 127 -27.47 13.65 -30.15
C LEU A 127 -28.59 14.58 -30.67
N ALA A 128 -29.50 15.02 -29.80
CA ALA A 128 -30.56 15.95 -30.18
C ALA A 128 -30.03 17.33 -30.61
N VAL A 129 -28.99 17.82 -29.94
CA VAL A 129 -28.31 19.09 -30.29
C VAL A 129 -27.50 18.96 -31.59
N LEU A 130 -26.96 17.79 -31.90
CA LEU A 130 -26.21 17.55 -33.15
C LEU A 130 -27.11 17.39 -34.40
N ILE A 131 -28.39 17.09 -34.20
CA ILE A 131 -29.36 16.84 -35.28
C ILE A 131 -30.28 18.07 -35.51
N SER A 132 -30.24 19.08 -34.61
CA SER A 132 -30.89 20.39 -34.77
C SER A 132 -29.96 21.41 -35.41
#